data_AF-A0A6D2JB34-F1
#
_entry.id   AF-A0A6D2JB34-F1
#
_cell.length_a   1.000
_cell.length_b   1.000
_cell.length_c   1.000
_cell.angle_alpha   90.00
_cell.angle_beta   90.00
_cell.angle_gamma   90.00
#
_symmetry.space_group_name_H-M   'P 1'
#
loop_
_entity.id
_entity.type
_entity.pdbx_description
1 polymer ?
#
loop_
_entity_poly.entity_id
_entity_poly.type
_entity_poly.pdbx_seq_one_letter_code
_entity_poly.pdbx_strand_id
1 'polypeptide(L)'
;MTRKDWSVKLDDALWAYRTAFKTPLGTTPFHLVYGKACHLPVEIEYKAEWAVKKLNYDIKTAKERCLIQLNELDEIRHNAYENSRIYKERTKAYHDKKIVPKTFSPNDQVLLFNSRLKLFPGKLRSRWSGPFKIKEVK
;
A
#
# COMPACT_ATOMS: atom_id res chain seq x y z
N MET A 1 -21.32 8.54 -16.93
CA MET A 1 -20.64 8.46 -15.60
C MET A 1 -20.45 9.89 -15.10
N THR A 2 -21.31 10.32 -14.18
CA THR A 2 -21.30 11.68 -13.65
C THR A 2 -20.35 11.74 -12.45
N ARG A 3 -19.63 12.85 -12.24
CA ARG A 3 -18.67 13.02 -11.12
C ARG A 3 -19.28 12.75 -9.73
N LYS A 4 -20.62 12.74 -9.63
CA LYS A 4 -21.39 12.53 -8.39
C LYS A 4 -21.62 11.06 -8.04
N ASP A 5 -21.37 10.11 -8.94
CA ASP A 5 -21.78 8.70 -8.76
C ASP A 5 -20.66 7.82 -8.17
N TRP A 6 -19.59 8.41 -7.62
CA TRP A 6 -18.41 7.67 -7.16
C TRP A 6 -18.70 6.79 -5.95
N SER A 7 -19.63 7.19 -5.07
CA SER A 7 -19.97 6.43 -3.86
C SER A 7 -20.59 5.09 -4.20
N VAL A 8 -21.40 5.03 -5.26
CA VAL A 8 -22.03 3.79 -5.75
C VAL A 8 -21.01 2.80 -6.31
N LYS A 9 -19.82 3.27 -6.69
CA LYS A 9 -18.73 2.45 -7.23
C LYS A 9 -17.64 2.12 -6.21
N LEU A 10 -17.80 2.53 -4.96
CA LEU A 10 -16.78 2.32 -3.94
C LEU A 10 -16.56 0.85 -3.64
N ASP A 11 -17.63 0.06 -3.55
CA ASP A 11 -17.55 -1.38 -3.27
C ASP A 11 -16.88 -2.15 -4.41
N ASP A 12 -17.28 -1.88 -5.66
CA ASP A 12 -16.64 -2.42 -6.86
C ASP A 12 -15.13 -2.10 -6.90
N ALA A 13 -14.77 -0.85 -6.62
CA ALA A 13 -13.38 -0.40 -6.62
C ALA A 13 -12.56 -1.04 -5.49
N LEU A 14 -13.16 -1.18 -4.30
CA LEU A 14 -12.52 -1.82 -3.16
C LEU A 14 -12.30 -3.32 -3.41
N TRP A 15 -13.27 -3.99 -4.02
CA TRP A 15 -13.15 -5.39 -4.43
C TRP A 15 -12.01 -5.58 -5.44
N ALA A 16 -11.97 -4.76 -6.48
CA ALA A 16 -10.89 -4.77 -7.46
C ALA A 16 -9.52 -4.51 -6.80
N TYR A 17 -9.44 -3.57 -5.86
CA TYR A 17 -8.19 -3.28 -5.14
C TYR A 17 -7.71 -4.48 -4.30
N ARG A 18 -8.63 -5.16 -3.59
CA ARG A 18 -8.32 -6.28 -2.69
C ARG A 18 -7.86 -7.52 -3.44
N THR A 19 -8.43 -7.78 -4.62
CA THR A 19 -8.15 -8.97 -5.43
C THR A 19 -7.02 -8.77 -6.43
N ALA A 20 -6.69 -7.52 -6.79
CA ALA A 20 -5.58 -7.23 -7.68
C ALA A 20 -4.21 -7.55 -7.04
N PHE A 21 -3.35 -8.21 -7.81
CA PHE A 21 -1.98 -8.49 -7.43
C PHE A 21 -1.16 -7.19 -7.30
N LYS A 22 -0.36 -7.08 -6.24
CA LYS A 22 0.51 -5.94 -5.99
C LYS A 22 1.96 -6.38 -6.12
N THR A 23 2.61 -5.98 -7.20
CA THR A 23 4.03 -6.27 -7.44
C THR A 23 4.96 -5.89 -6.28
N PRO A 24 4.78 -4.75 -5.58
CA PRO A 24 5.62 -4.43 -4.42
C PRO A 24 5.45 -5.38 -3.23
N LEU A 25 4.30 -6.04 -3.12
CA LEU A 25 4.01 -7.00 -2.05
C LEU A 25 4.30 -8.44 -2.49
N GLY A 26 4.24 -8.73 -3.79
CA GLY A 26 4.36 -10.09 -4.34
C GLY A 26 3.11 -10.94 -4.14
N THR A 27 1.98 -10.35 -3.73
CA THR A 27 0.70 -11.04 -3.51
C THR A 27 -0.49 -10.07 -3.59
N THR A 28 -1.72 -10.54 -3.36
CA THR A 28 -2.93 -9.71 -3.29
C THR A 28 -3.22 -9.28 -1.84
N PRO A 29 -3.82 -8.09 -1.61
CA PRO A 29 -4.24 -7.69 -0.27
C PRO A 29 -5.21 -8.68 0.39
N PHE A 30 -6.09 -9.32 -0.40
CA PHE A 30 -6.99 -10.36 0.09
C PHE A 30 -6.22 -11.56 0.66
N HIS A 31 -5.21 -12.03 -0.07
CA HIS A 31 -4.41 -13.18 0.34
C HIS A 31 -3.63 -12.91 1.64
N LEU A 32 -3.18 -11.66 1.87
CA LEU A 32 -2.52 -11.25 3.12
C LEU A 32 -3.43 -11.29 4.37
N VAL A 33 -4.73 -11.05 4.17
CA VAL A 33 -5.70 -11.01 5.26
C VAL A 33 -6.22 -12.41 5.58
N TYR A 34 -6.56 -13.18 4.53
CA TYR A 34 -7.28 -14.46 4.68
C TYR A 34 -6.40 -15.70 4.44
N GLY A 35 -5.18 -15.55 3.93
CA GLY A 35 -4.26 -16.68 3.68
C GLY A 35 -4.68 -17.60 2.54
N LYS A 36 -5.65 -17.15 1.74
CA LYS A 36 -6.24 -17.91 0.63
C LYS A 36 -6.34 -17.01 -0.60
N ALA A 37 -6.18 -17.61 -1.78
CA ALA A 37 -6.37 -16.91 -3.03
C ALA A 37 -7.88 -16.66 -3.28
N CYS A 38 -8.19 -15.53 -3.91
CA CYS A 38 -9.57 -15.18 -4.23
C CYS A 38 -9.96 -15.85 -5.55
N HIS A 39 -10.94 -16.76 -5.51
CA HIS A 39 -11.40 -17.49 -6.70
C HIS A 39 -12.83 -17.07 -7.12
N LEU A 40 -13.68 -16.68 -6.15
CA LEU A 40 -15.07 -16.19 -6.26
C LEU A 40 -15.47 -15.50 -4.93
N PRO A 41 -16.70 -14.94 -4.74
CA PRO A 41 -17.09 -14.35 -3.46
C PRO A 41 -17.10 -15.44 -2.37
N VAL A 42 -15.99 -15.50 -1.63
CA VAL A 42 -15.70 -16.39 -0.50
C VAL A 42 -16.86 -16.50 0.49
N GLU A 43 -17.74 -15.51 0.53
CA GLU A 43 -18.93 -15.48 1.39
C GLU A 43 -19.93 -16.62 1.14
N ILE A 44 -19.98 -17.21 -0.06
CA ILE A 44 -20.91 -18.31 -0.39
C ILE A 44 -20.28 -19.68 -0.07
N GLU A 45 -19.02 -19.89 -0.46
CA GLU A 45 -18.29 -21.14 -0.19
C GLU A 45 -17.99 -21.32 1.30
N TYR A 46 -17.63 -20.24 2.01
CA TYR A 46 -17.32 -20.28 3.45
C TYR A 46 -18.54 -20.69 4.29
N LYS A 47 -19.76 -20.26 3.92
CA LYS A 47 -20.99 -20.66 4.63
C LYS A 47 -21.29 -22.16 4.46
N ALA A 48 -21.08 -22.71 3.26
CA ALA A 48 -21.28 -24.13 2.99
C ALA A 48 -20.22 -25.01 3.67
N GLU A 49 -18.94 -24.62 3.59
CA GLU A 49 -17.86 -25.33 4.28
C GLU A 49 -18.00 -25.29 5.80
N TRP A 50 -18.42 -24.15 6.37
CA TRP A 50 -18.59 -24.02 7.81
C TRP A 50 -19.72 -24.92 8.33
N ALA A 51 -20.81 -25.05 7.57
CA ALA A 51 -21.88 -26.01 7.87
C ALA A 51 -21.40 -27.47 7.83
N VAL A 52 -20.58 -27.84 6.83
CA VAL A 52 -20.00 -29.19 6.72
C VAL A 52 -18.96 -29.46 7.82
N LYS A 53 -18.11 -28.48 8.16
CA LYS A 53 -17.14 -28.58 9.26
C LYS A 53 -17.82 -28.77 10.61
N LYS A 54 -18.91 -28.04 10.86
CA LYS A 54 -19.70 -28.15 12.11
C LYS A 54 -20.26 -29.57 12.34
N LEU A 55 -20.54 -30.31 11.27
CA LEU A 55 -21.07 -31.68 11.33
C LEU A 55 -20.01 -32.76 11.56
N ASN A 56 -18.71 -32.48 11.36
CA ASN A 56 -17.61 -33.46 11.36
C ASN A 56 -16.49 -33.14 12.38
N TYR A 57 -16.81 -32.54 13.53
CA TYR A 57 -15.80 -32.03 14.47
C TYR A 57 -15.15 -33.13 15.33
N ASP A 58 -13.89 -33.45 15.03
CA ASP A 58 -12.93 -33.92 16.04
C ASP A 58 -12.08 -32.71 16.49
N ILE A 59 -12.18 -32.37 17.78
CA ILE A 59 -11.62 -31.15 18.37
C ILE A 59 -10.09 -31.11 18.24
N LYS A 60 -9.42 -32.27 18.36
CA LYS A 60 -7.95 -32.34 18.35
C LYS A 60 -7.40 -32.06 16.95
N THR A 61 -7.92 -32.74 15.94
CA THR A 61 -7.52 -32.56 14.54
C THR A 61 -7.88 -31.16 14.01
N ALA A 62 -9.00 -30.58 14.46
CA ALA A 62 -9.36 -29.20 14.11
C ALA A 62 -8.35 -28.16 14.65
N LYS A 63 -7.85 -28.36 15.88
CA LYS A 63 -6.86 -27.47 16.51
C LYS A 63 -5.53 -27.48 15.75
N GLU A 64 -5.05 -28.66 15.37
CA GLU A 64 -3.82 -28.83 14.60
C GLU A 64 -3.92 -28.14 13.23
N ARG A 65 -5.03 -28.32 12.52
CA ARG A 65 -5.27 -27.65 11.24
C ARG A 65 -5.31 -26.12 11.36
N CYS A 66 -5.93 -25.59 12.41
CA CYS A 66 -5.97 -24.15 12.66
C CYS A 66 -4.56 -23.57 12.87
N LEU A 67 -3.71 -24.27 13.64
CA LEU A 67 -2.33 -23.85 13.88
C LEU A 67 -1.52 -23.81 12.57
N ILE A 68 -1.66 -24.83 11.72
CA ILE A 68 -0.99 -24.88 10.41
C ILE A 68 -1.41 -23.69 9.54
N GLN A 69 -2.71 -23.41 9.47
CA GLN A 69 -3.24 -22.27 8.69
C GLN A 69 -2.75 -20.91 9.20
N LEU A 70 -2.57 -20.75 10.51
CA LEU A 70 -2.01 -19.53 11.09
C LEU A 70 -0.53 -19.36 10.73
N ASN A 71 0.25 -20.44 10.80
CA ASN A 71 1.67 -20.40 10.43
C ASN A 71 1.84 -20.09 8.93
N GLU A 72 1.04 -20.70 8.05
CA GLU A 72 1.01 -20.38 6.62
C GLU A 72 0.73 -18.88 6.39
N LEU A 73 -0.24 -18.33 7.12
CA LEU A 73 -0.63 -16.93 7.02
C LEU A 73 0.49 -15.97 7.47
N ASP A 74 1.21 -16.32 8.52
CA ASP A 74 2.33 -15.53 9.01
C ASP A 74 3.53 -15.57 8.06
N GLU A 75 3.79 -16.71 7.42
CA GLU A 75 4.82 -16.82 6.38
C GLU A 75 4.49 -15.93 5.17
N ILE A 76 3.24 -15.93 4.71
CA ILE A 76 2.75 -15.04 3.65
C ILE A 76 3.01 -13.56 4.00
N ARG A 77 2.68 -13.16 5.25
CA ARG A 77 2.88 -11.78 5.71
C ARG A 77 4.35 -11.42 5.76
N HIS A 78 5.19 -12.32 6.28
CA HIS A 78 6.63 -12.12 6.36
C HIS A 78 7.22 -11.88 4.95
N ASN A 79 6.88 -12.73 4.00
CA ASN A 79 7.31 -12.61 2.60
C ASN A 79 6.88 -11.26 1.99
N ALA A 80 5.64 -10.83 2.24
CA ALA A 80 5.17 -9.53 1.74
C ALA A 80 5.90 -8.34 2.36
N TYR A 81 6.25 -8.41 3.64
CA TYR A 81 7.03 -7.35 4.30
C TYR A 81 8.45 -7.25 3.73
N GLU A 82 9.13 -8.38 3.54
CA GLU A 82 10.46 -8.43 2.92
C GLU A 82 10.41 -7.89 1.48
N ASN A 83 9.45 -8.34 0.67
CA ASN A 83 9.24 -7.83 -0.69
C ASN A 83 9.02 -6.31 -0.73
N SER A 84 8.17 -5.80 0.17
CA SER A 84 7.91 -4.37 0.29
C SER A 84 9.17 -3.59 0.68
N ARG A 85 9.98 -4.13 1.61
CA ARG A 85 11.24 -3.51 2.02
C ARG A 85 12.20 -3.40 0.83
N ILE A 86 12.44 -4.52 0.14
CA ILE A 86 13.33 -4.59 -1.02
C ILE A 86 12.85 -3.66 -2.14
N TYR A 87 11.54 -3.64 -2.43
CA TYR A 87 10.98 -2.76 -3.46
C TYR A 87 11.25 -1.29 -3.13
N LYS A 88 10.95 -0.84 -1.90
CA LYS A 88 11.18 0.53 -1.45
C LYS A 88 12.66 0.92 -1.51
N GLU A 89 13.54 0.03 -1.07
CA GLU A 89 15.00 0.24 -1.13
C GLU A 89 15.48 0.40 -2.57
N ARG A 90 15.02 -0.45 -3.50
CA ARG A 90 15.36 -0.34 -4.93
C ARG A 90 14.83 0.95 -5.55
N THR A 91 13.58 1.32 -5.27
CA THR A 91 12.99 2.57 -5.75
C THR A 91 13.76 3.78 -5.21
N LYS A 92 14.11 3.77 -3.92
CA LYS A 92 14.92 4.82 -3.31
C LYS A 92 16.31 4.91 -3.95
N ALA A 93 17.02 3.80 -4.08
CA ALA A 93 18.34 3.78 -4.70
C ALA A 93 18.32 4.29 -6.15
N TYR A 94 17.29 3.95 -6.93
CA TYR A 94 17.10 4.48 -8.28
C TYR A 94 16.83 5.98 -8.29
N HIS A 95 15.99 6.45 -7.36
CA HIS A 95 15.67 7.87 -7.23
C HIS A 95 16.91 8.67 -6.80
N ASP A 96 17.63 8.22 -5.78
CA ASP A 96 18.81 8.88 -5.23
C ASP A 96 19.94 8.97 -6.26
N LYS A 97 20.11 7.95 -7.12
CA LYS A 97 21.04 7.99 -8.27
C LYS A 97 20.77 9.13 -9.26
N LYS A 98 19.53 9.63 -9.33
CA LYS A 98 19.14 10.73 -10.21
C LYS A 98 19.22 12.10 -9.53
N ILE A 99 19.44 12.15 -8.22
CA ILE A 99 19.58 13.40 -7.50
C ILE A 99 20.95 13.99 -7.83
N VAL A 100 20.95 15.14 -8.49
CA VAL A 100 22.16 15.91 -8.69
C VAL A 100 22.42 16.69 -7.40
N PRO A 101 23.55 16.44 -6.70
CA PRO A 101 23.90 17.22 -5.52
C PRO A 101 24.11 18.67 -5.95
N LYS A 102 23.38 19.59 -5.33
CA LYS A 102 23.60 21.03 -5.48
C LYS A 102 24.32 21.53 -4.26
N THR A 103 25.52 22.07 -4.46
CA THR A 103 26.22 22.87 -3.46
C THR A 103 25.68 24.29 -3.52
N PHE A 104 25.57 24.91 -2.34
CA PHE A 104 25.11 26.28 -2.20
C PHE A 104 26.19 27.07 -1.47
N SER A 105 26.29 28.36 -1.76
CA SER A 105 27.17 29.30 -1.06
C SER A 105 26.34 30.38 -0.35
N PRO A 106 26.85 30.99 0.73
CA PRO A 106 26.27 32.21 1.26
C PRO A 106 26.11 33.27 0.16
N ASN A 107 24.98 33.97 0.17
CA ASN A 107 24.49 34.95 -0.81
C ASN A 107 23.87 34.40 -2.11
N ASP A 108 23.85 33.09 -2.35
CA ASP A 108 23.14 32.51 -3.49
C ASP A 108 21.62 32.78 -3.42
N GLN A 109 21.01 33.05 -4.58
CA GLN A 109 19.56 33.19 -4.70
C GLN A 109 18.89 31.84 -4.94
N VAL A 110 17.97 31.46 -4.06
CA VAL A 110 17.23 30.20 -4.14
C VAL A 110 15.72 30.39 -4.02
N LEU A 111 15.00 29.44 -4.59
CA LEU A 111 13.55 29.30 -4.41
C LEU A 111 13.27 28.24 -3.35
N LEU A 112 12.38 28.56 -2.43
CA LEU A 112 11.91 27.64 -1.39
C LEU A 112 10.70 26.86 -1.91
N PHE A 113 10.76 25.53 -1.86
CA PHE A 113 9.61 24.68 -2.17
C PHE A 113 8.65 24.56 -0.99
N ASN A 114 7.38 24.92 -1.18
CA ASN A 114 6.34 24.74 -0.18
C ASN A 114 5.79 23.31 -0.21
N SER A 115 6.29 22.44 0.66
CA SER A 115 5.86 21.03 0.77
C SER A 115 4.43 20.87 1.32
N ARG A 116 3.95 21.81 2.14
CA ARG A 116 2.59 21.77 2.69
C ARG A 116 1.56 22.09 1.60
N LEU A 117 0.54 21.24 1.47
CA LEU A 117 -0.64 21.49 0.64
C LEU A 117 -1.50 22.59 1.29
N LYS A 118 -1.07 23.85 1.17
CA LYS A 118 -2.00 24.96 1.40
C LYS A 118 -2.89 25.05 0.16
N LEU A 119 -4.20 25.05 0.34
CA LEU A 119 -5.16 25.47 -0.69
C LEU A 119 -4.77 26.89 -1.11
N PHE A 120 -4.09 27.03 -2.24
CA PHE A 120 -3.79 28.34 -2.78
C PHE A 120 -5.11 28.98 -3.22
N PRO A 121 -5.43 30.22 -2.83
CA PRO A 121 -6.57 30.94 -3.36
C PRO A 121 -6.25 31.28 -4.83
N GLY A 122 -6.75 30.45 -5.75
CA GLY A 122 -6.59 30.60 -7.19
C GLY A 122 -5.98 29.39 -7.88
N LYS A 123 -6.50 29.08 -9.08
CA LYS A 123 -5.95 28.07 -9.98
C LYS A 123 -4.54 28.52 -10.42
N LEU A 124 -3.55 27.61 -10.47
CA LEU A 124 -2.23 27.81 -11.07
C LEU A 124 -1.16 28.63 -10.30
N ARG A 125 -1.20 28.74 -8.97
CA ARG A 125 -0.03 29.28 -8.25
C ARG A 125 1.12 28.26 -8.17
N SER A 126 2.34 28.74 -8.42
CA SER A 126 3.56 27.94 -8.26
C SER A 126 3.76 27.57 -6.77
N ARG A 127 4.27 26.37 -6.51
CA ARG A 127 4.62 25.93 -5.15
C ARG A 127 5.96 26.50 -4.66
N TRP A 128 6.63 27.29 -5.47
CA TRP A 128 7.92 27.89 -5.18
C TRP A 128 7.72 29.32 -4.65
N SER A 129 8.45 29.66 -3.59
CA SER A 129 8.47 31.01 -3.01
C SER A 129 9.87 31.59 -3.10
N GLY A 130 9.97 32.91 -3.25
CA GLY A 130 11.25 33.61 -3.31
C GLY A 130 11.31 34.62 -4.46
N PRO A 131 12.49 35.21 -4.72
CA PRO A 131 13.84 34.70 -4.36
C PRO A 131 14.25 34.96 -2.90
N PHE A 132 14.95 34.00 -2.30
CA PHE A 132 15.59 34.13 -0.99
C PHE A 132 17.12 34.10 -1.13
N LYS A 133 17.85 34.79 -0.26
CA LYS A 133 19.31 34.70 -0.18
C LYS A 133 19.73 33.76 0.95
N ILE A 134 20.68 32.88 0.67
CA ILE A 134 21.26 31.98 1.67
C ILE A 134 22.16 32.79 2.61
N LYS A 135 21.93 32.74 3.92
CA LYS A 135 22.80 33.40 4.92
C LYS A 135 24.00 32.54 5.32
N GLU A 136 23.78 31.25 5.50
CA GLU A 136 24.75 30.30 6.01
C GLU A 136 24.45 28.92 5.42
N VAL A 137 25.49 28.14 5.12
CA VAL A 137 25.40 26.74 4.68
C VAL A 137 26.15 25.93 5.71
N LYS A 138 25.48 24.93 6.31
CA LYS A 138 26.05 24.03 7.31
C LYS A 138 26.34 22.68 6.70
#